data_AF-A0AAE0AFM9-F1
#
_entry.id   AF-A0AAE0AFM9-F1
#
_cell.length_a   1.000
_cell.length_b   1.000
_cell.length_c   1.000
_cell.angle_alpha   90.00
_cell.angle_beta   90.00
_cell.angle_gamma   90.00
#
_symmetry.space_group_name_H-M   'P 1'
#
loop_
_entity.id
_entity.type
_entity.pdbx_description
1 polymer ?
#
loop_
_entity_poly.entity_id
_entity_poly.type
_entity_poly.pdbx_seq_one_letter_code
_entity_poly.pdbx_strand_id
1 'polypeptide(L)'
;MMPLVGVFKINTDAPLNNRDKVSGIGMVIRDCNGHVMASMCHNIRVCFQPHIAEAMAILRGLHLAIETGLVPASLESDALSVVKAIDSTVSSSA
;
A
#
# COMPACT_ATOMS: atom_id res chain seq x y z
N MET A 1 -14.65 0.05 -0.21
CA MET A 1 -15.18 0.95 -1.26
C MET A 1 -14.68 0.53 -2.63
N MET A 2 -15.55 0.50 -3.66
CA MET A 2 -15.18 0.23 -5.05
C MET A 2 -14.52 1.47 -5.68
N PRO A 3 -13.47 1.33 -6.50
CA PRO A 3 -12.87 2.47 -7.19
C PRO A 3 -13.74 2.94 -8.36
N LEU A 4 -13.53 4.19 -8.79
CA LEU A 4 -14.17 4.75 -9.99
C LEU A 4 -13.75 3.96 -11.24
N VAL A 5 -14.61 3.94 -12.26
CA VAL A 5 -14.27 3.33 -13.56
C VAL A 5 -13.04 4.01 -14.14
N GLY A 6 -12.07 3.20 -14.61
CA GLY A 6 -10.79 3.69 -15.14
C GLY A 6 -9.75 4.03 -14.06
N VAL A 7 -10.04 3.74 -12.79
CA VAL A 7 -9.12 3.92 -11.66
C VAL A 7 -8.92 2.58 -10.97
N PHE A 8 -7.68 2.28 -10.59
CA PHE A 8 -7.37 1.10 -9.79
C PHE A 8 -7.40 1.40 -8.29
N LYS A 9 -7.54 0.36 -7.48
CA LYS A 9 -7.42 0.48 -6.03
C LYS A 9 -6.28 -0.37 -5.51
N ILE A 10 -5.35 0.27 -4.83
CA ILE A 10 -4.23 -0.34 -4.10
C ILE A 10 -4.68 -0.48 -2.65
N ASN A 11 -4.74 -1.72 -2.15
CA ASN A 11 -4.93 -2.01 -0.74
C ASN A 11 -3.65 -2.61 -0.17
N THR A 12 -3.16 -2.09 0.96
CA THR A 12 -1.93 -2.57 1.61
C THR A 12 -2.20 -2.95 3.06
N ASP A 13 -1.37 -3.88 3.57
CA ASP A 13 -1.34 -4.32 4.96
C ASP A 13 0.07 -4.83 5.28
N ALA A 14 0.52 -4.70 6.53
CA ALA A 14 1.84 -5.09 6.97
C ALA A 14 1.82 -5.86 8.31
N PRO A 15 1.43 -7.15 8.29
CA PRO A 15 1.34 -7.95 9.51
C PRO A 15 2.71 -8.16 10.17
N LEU A 16 2.77 -7.97 11.49
CA LEU A 16 3.99 -8.16 12.28
C LEU A 16 3.99 -9.48 13.04
N ASN A 17 5.13 -10.16 13.02
CA ASN A 17 5.39 -11.35 13.83
C ASN A 17 6.58 -11.08 14.76
N ASN A 18 6.27 -10.64 15.99
CA ASN A 18 7.28 -10.33 17.01
C ASN A 18 8.07 -11.56 17.48
N ARG A 19 7.46 -12.75 17.43
CA ARG A 19 8.11 -14.00 17.86
C ARG A 19 9.27 -14.35 16.93
N ASP A 20 9.02 -14.30 15.63
CA ASP A 20 9.99 -14.68 14.60
C ASP A 20 10.78 -13.47 14.08
N LYS A 21 10.51 -12.28 14.61
CA LYS A 21 11.09 -10.99 14.21
C LYS A 21 10.96 -10.71 12.71
N VAL A 22 9.76 -10.95 12.18
CA VAL A 22 9.43 -10.77 10.76
C VAL A 22 8.34 -9.72 10.62
N SER A 23 8.49 -8.86 9.61
CA SER A 23 7.40 -8.02 9.11
C SER A 23 6.97 -8.54 7.76
N GLY A 24 5.74 -9.00 7.68
CA GLY A 24 5.08 -9.23 6.40
C GLY A 24 4.65 -7.91 5.80
N ILE A 25 4.69 -7.82 4.47
CA ILE A 25 4.01 -6.79 3.71
C ILE A 25 3.16 -7.47 2.66
N GLY A 26 1.96 -6.96 2.44
CA GLY A 26 1.00 -7.48 1.49
C GLY A 26 0.29 -6.34 0.78
N MET A 27 0.00 -6.55 -0.49
CA MET A 27 -0.82 -5.62 -1.24
C MET A 27 -1.58 -6.26 -2.40
N VAL A 28 -2.71 -5.65 -2.74
CA VAL A 28 -3.60 -6.07 -3.82
C VAL A 28 -4.02 -4.85 -4.62
N ILE A 29 -3.91 -4.93 -5.94
CA ILE A 29 -4.44 -3.94 -6.90
C ILE A 29 -5.69 -4.50 -7.56
N ARG A 30 -6.80 -3.74 -7.53
CA ARG A 30 -8.09 -4.15 -8.10
C ARG A 30 -8.66 -3.14 -9.08
N ASP A 31 -9.44 -3.62 -10.06
CA ASP A 31 -10.25 -2.78 -10.94
C ASP A 31 -11.59 -2.37 -10.28
N CYS A 32 -12.42 -1.60 -11.01
CA CYS A 32 -13.74 -1.17 -10.56
C CYS A 32 -14.77 -2.30 -10.42
N ASN A 33 -14.54 -3.46 -11.04
CA ASN A 33 -15.36 -4.64 -10.89
C ASN A 33 -14.93 -5.50 -9.70
N GLY A 34 -13.84 -5.12 -9.01
CA GLY A 34 -13.26 -5.86 -7.90
C GLY A 34 -12.33 -7.00 -8.32
N HIS A 35 -12.02 -7.14 -9.61
CA HIS A 35 -11.04 -8.13 -10.07
C HIS A 35 -9.65 -7.74 -9.62
N VAL A 36 -8.88 -8.73 -9.16
CA VAL A 36 -7.47 -8.55 -8.82
C VAL A 36 -6.65 -8.47 -10.10
N MET A 37 -6.01 -7.33 -10.30
CA MET A 37 -5.16 -7.05 -11.47
C MET A 37 -3.70 -7.38 -11.17
N ALA A 38 -3.27 -7.17 -9.93
CA ALA A 38 -1.95 -7.55 -9.43
C ALA A 38 -1.98 -7.75 -7.91
N SER A 39 -1.05 -8.53 -7.39
CA SER A 39 -0.85 -8.68 -5.94
C SER A 39 0.61 -9.01 -5.63
N MET A 40 1.04 -8.70 -4.42
CA MET A 40 2.37 -9.00 -3.93
C MET A 40 2.35 -9.26 -2.44
N CYS A 41 3.18 -10.21 -1.99
CA CYS A 41 3.49 -10.41 -0.59
C CYS A 41 5.00 -10.62 -0.40
N HIS A 42 5.55 -10.14 0.71
CA HIS A 42 6.96 -10.32 1.03
C HIS A 42 7.19 -10.33 2.53
N ASN A 43 8.09 -11.21 3.00
CA ASN A 43 8.50 -11.27 4.39
C ASN A 43 9.89 -10.65 4.54
N ILE A 44 9.98 -9.60 5.34
CA ILE A 44 11.24 -8.94 5.68
C ILE A 44 11.71 -9.48 7.03
N ARG A 45 12.94 -10.03 7.09
CA ARG A 45 13.55 -10.58 8.32
C ARG A 45 14.01 -9.51 9.30
N VAL A 46 13.13 -8.56 9.57
CA VAL A 46 13.27 -7.49 10.56
C VAL A 46 11.87 -7.25 11.12
N CYS A 47 11.76 -7.05 12.43
CA CYS A 47 10.52 -6.59 13.06
C CYS A 47 10.50 -5.07 13.09
N PHE A 48 9.82 -4.46 12.14
CA PHE A 48 9.65 -3.02 12.09
C PHE A 48 8.65 -2.55 13.14
N GLN A 49 8.67 -1.26 13.42
CA GLN A 49 7.52 -0.61 14.05
C GLN A 49 6.34 -0.64 13.07
N PRO A 50 5.08 -0.77 13.53
CA PRO A 50 3.91 -0.91 12.66
C PRO A 50 3.85 0.14 11.53
N HIS A 51 4.04 1.40 11.87
CA HIS A 51 4.00 2.50 10.88
C HIS A 51 5.10 2.39 9.81
N ILE A 52 6.28 1.83 10.14
CA ILE A 52 7.35 1.61 9.16
C ILE A 52 6.98 0.45 8.24
N ALA A 53 6.43 -0.63 8.79
CA ALA A 53 6.01 -1.78 8.00
C ALA A 53 4.90 -1.40 7.00
N GLU A 54 3.92 -0.63 7.46
CA GLU A 54 2.83 -0.09 6.63
C GLU A 54 3.35 0.88 5.56
N ALA A 55 4.25 1.79 5.92
CA ALA A 55 4.89 2.68 4.93
C ALA A 55 5.67 1.89 3.87
N MET A 56 6.31 0.79 4.24
CA MET A 56 6.98 -0.11 3.30
C MET A 56 5.99 -0.86 2.40
N ALA A 57 4.85 -1.30 2.93
CA ALA A 57 3.79 -1.92 2.14
C ALA A 57 3.22 -0.92 1.11
N ILE A 58 2.97 0.32 1.52
CA ILE A 58 2.55 1.43 0.66
C ILE A 58 3.58 1.69 -0.45
N LEU A 59 4.85 1.88 -0.09
CA LEU A 59 5.92 2.17 -1.06
C LEU A 59 6.02 1.07 -2.13
N ARG A 60 6.03 -0.19 -1.69
CA ARG A 60 6.12 -1.33 -2.60
C ARG A 60 4.85 -1.47 -3.45
N GLY A 61 3.69 -1.14 -2.89
CA GLY A 61 2.44 -1.14 -3.61
C GLY A 61 2.38 -0.10 -4.73
N LEU A 62 2.91 1.10 -4.47
CA LEU A 62 3.04 2.16 -5.47
C LEU A 62 4.02 1.76 -6.59
N HIS A 63 5.17 1.17 -6.24
CA HIS A 63 6.10 0.66 -7.26
C HIS A 63 5.44 -0.40 -8.14
N LEU A 64 4.72 -1.38 -7.56
CA LEU A 64 4.03 -2.39 -8.37
C LEU A 64 3.03 -1.76 -9.32
N ALA A 65 2.24 -0.78 -8.87
CA ALA A 65 1.26 -0.10 -9.72
C ALA A 65 1.93 0.62 -10.90
N ILE A 66 3.06 1.29 -10.66
CA ILE A 66 3.83 1.97 -11.71
C ILE A 66 4.44 0.96 -12.69
N GLU A 67 5.11 -0.09 -12.18
CA GLU A 67 5.77 -1.12 -13.00
C GLU A 67 4.79 -1.90 -13.88
N THR A 68 3.55 -2.08 -13.41
CA THR A 68 2.49 -2.80 -14.14
C THR A 68 1.61 -1.89 -14.99
N GLY A 69 1.80 -0.56 -14.96
CA GLY A 69 0.96 0.40 -15.65
C GLY A 69 -0.47 0.51 -15.09
N LEU A 70 -0.71 0.03 -13.87
CA LEU A 70 -2.02 0.06 -13.20
C LEU A 70 -2.23 1.41 -12.49
N VAL A 71 -2.18 2.48 -13.29
CA VAL A 71 -2.41 3.87 -12.89
C VAL A 71 -3.43 4.53 -13.85
N PRO A 72 -4.24 5.49 -13.40
CA PRO A 72 -4.28 6.08 -12.05
C PRO A 72 -4.84 5.13 -11.00
N ALA A 73 -4.43 5.31 -9.75
CA ALA A 73 -4.88 4.48 -8.64
C ALA A 73 -5.15 5.27 -7.36
N SER A 74 -6.09 4.76 -6.56
CA SER A 74 -6.34 5.21 -5.19
C SER A 74 -5.72 4.21 -4.21
N LEU A 75 -5.10 4.71 -3.14
CA LEU A 75 -4.45 3.90 -2.12
C LEU A 75 -5.28 3.88 -0.83
N GLU A 76 -5.43 2.70 -0.23
CA GLU A 76 -6.09 2.49 1.06
C GLU A 76 -5.21 1.63 1.96
N SER A 77 -4.90 2.15 3.15
CA SER A 77 -4.15 1.50 4.24
C SER A 77 -4.85 1.85 5.56
N ASP A 78 -4.75 0.96 6.54
CA ASP A 78 -5.24 1.19 7.90
C ASP A 78 -4.29 2.07 8.75
N ALA A 79 -3.10 2.36 8.24
CA ALA A 79 -2.07 3.18 8.87
C ALA A 79 -2.34 4.68 8.71
N LEU A 80 -3.37 5.18 9.41
CA LEU A 80 -3.82 6.57 9.30
C LEU A 80 -2.69 7.61 9.49
N SER A 81 -1.72 7.36 10.38
CA SER A 81 -0.58 8.26 10.58
C SER A 81 0.32 8.34 9.35
N VAL A 82 0.53 7.23 8.65
CA VAL A 82 1.34 7.16 7.43
C VAL A 82 0.61 7.85 6.28
N VAL A 83 -0.68 7.54 6.09
CA VAL A 83 -1.52 8.19 5.07
C VAL A 83 -1.53 9.71 5.25
N LYS A 84 -1.74 10.19 6.49
CA LYS A 84 -1.69 11.63 6.79
C LYS A 84 -0.34 12.26 6.51
N ALA A 85 0.76 11.57 6.83
CA ALA A 85 2.10 12.09 6.54
C ALA A 85 2.31 12.27 5.03
N ILE A 86 1.89 11.29 4.23
CA ILE A 86 1.97 11.35 2.77
C ILE A 86 1.12 12.51 2.22
N ASP A 87 -0.14 12.60 2.63
CA ASP A 87 -1.07 13.65 2.15
C ASP A 87 -0.63 15.06 2.57
N SER A 88 -0.08 15.21 3.78
CA SER A 88 0.37 16.51 4.29
C SER A 88 1.53 17.14 3.51
N THR A 89 2.23 16.34 2.71
CA THR A 89 3.38 16.80 1.91
C THR A 89 2.93 17.57 0.66
N VAL A 90 1.62 17.59 0.34
CA VAL A 90 1.03 18.42 -0.72
C VAL A 90 0.47 19.72 -0.13
N SER A 91 1.34 20.51 0.50
CA SER A 91 1.13 21.95 0.64
C SER A 91 2.16 22.65 -0.24
N SER A 92 1.97 22.58 -1.55
CA SER A 92 2.63 23.51 -2.45
C SER A 92 2.01 24.88 -2.18
N SER A 93 2.72 25.72 -1.44
CA SER A 93 2.52 27.16 -1.48
C SER A 93 2.82 27.61 -2.92
N ALA A 94 1.76 27.70 -3.72
CA ALA A 94 1.72 28.47 -4.96
C ALA A 94 1.02 29.80 -4.66
#